data_AF-A0A6B3GMV9-F1
#
_entry.id   AF-A0A6B3GMV9-F1
#
_cell.length_a   1.000
_cell.length_b   1.000
_cell.length_c   1.000
_cell.angle_alpha   90.00
_cell.angle_beta   90.00
_cell.angle_gamma   90.00
#
_symmetry.space_group_name_H-M   'P 1'
#
loop_
_entity.id
_entity.type
_entity.pdbx_description
1 polymer ?
#
loop_
_entity_poly.entity_id
_entity_poly.type
_entity_poly.pdbx_seq_one_letter_code
_entity_poly.pdbx_strand_id
1 'polypeptide(L)'
;TAVRDTAGSVAQRLLSSIVSVAASVAERGLARPADIDTAVTAGLGYPHGPLAWGDRVGADRLLELQSALLDATGDPRHRPTRWVADRARLGLALTDPGTGPQTAYG
;
A
#
# COMPACT_ATOMS: atom_id res chain seq x y z
N THR A 1 -9.87 9.68 28.63
CA THR A 1 -10.81 8.78 27.94
C THR A 1 -9.99 7.69 27.28
N ALA A 2 -10.17 6.43 27.70
CA ALA A 2 -9.33 5.31 27.28
C ALA A 2 -9.33 5.16 25.75
N VAL A 3 -8.16 5.36 25.13
CA VAL A 3 -7.89 4.97 23.75
C VAL A 3 -8.02 3.45 23.74
N ARG A 4 -9.06 2.92 23.09
CA ARG A 4 -9.11 1.49 22.84
C ARG A 4 -7.97 1.19 21.87
N ASP A 5 -6.98 0.42 22.33
CA ASP A 5 -5.97 -0.30 21.53
C ASP A 5 -6.66 -1.36 20.65
N THR A 6 -7.61 -0.93 19.82
CA THR A 6 -8.17 -1.76 18.76
C THR A 6 -7.34 -1.44 17.53
N ALA A 7 -6.62 -2.43 17.00
CA ALA A 7 -5.75 -2.23 15.85
C ALA A 7 -6.51 -1.53 14.72
N GLY A 8 -6.11 -0.29 14.42
CA GLY A 8 -6.61 0.54 13.32
C GLY A 8 -8.04 1.06 13.45
N SER A 9 -8.20 2.39 13.39
CA SER A 9 -9.45 3.07 13.08
C SER A 9 -10.05 2.59 11.73
N VAL A 10 -11.33 2.90 11.49
CA VAL A 10 -12.00 2.61 10.20
C VAL A 10 -11.18 3.17 9.03
N ALA A 11 -10.66 4.40 9.17
CA ALA A 11 -9.82 5.03 8.15
C ALA A 11 -8.53 4.25 7.90
N GLN A 12 -7.83 3.80 8.95
CA GLN A 12 -6.61 3.00 8.82
C GLN A 12 -6.85 1.64 8.17
N ARG A 13 -7.99 1.00 8.49
CA ARG A 13 -8.39 -0.27 7.87
C ARG A 13 -8.68 -0.10 6.38
N LEU A 14 -9.42 0.95 6.01
CA LEU A 14 -9.71 1.26 4.60
C LEU A 14 -8.41 1.56 3.85
N LEU A 15 -7.55 2.41 4.41
CA LEU A 15 -6.26 2.73 3.81
C LEU A 15 -5.41 1.47 3.61
N SER A 16 -5.25 0.65 4.65
CA SER A 16 -4.54 -0.63 4.58
C SER A 16 -5.05 -1.50 3.42
N SER A 17 -6.37 -1.68 3.30
CA SER A 17 -6.96 -2.50 2.23
C SER A 17 -6.76 -1.90 0.84
N ILE A 18 -6.97 -0.59 0.67
CA ILE A 18 -6.81 0.11 -0.61
C ILE A 18 -5.35 -0.01 -1.10
N VAL A 19 -4.39 0.27 -0.21
CA VAL A 19 -2.97 0.19 -0.57
C VAL A 19 -2.54 -1.26 -0.83
N SER A 20 -3.01 -2.23 -0.04
CA SER A 20 -2.70 -3.66 -0.27
C SER A 20 -3.14 -4.14 -1.65
N VAL A 21 -4.31 -3.74 -2.11
CA VAL A 21 -4.81 -4.11 -3.44
C VAL A 21 -3.90 -3.52 -4.53
N ALA A 22 -3.63 -2.22 -4.47
CA ALA A 22 -2.75 -1.55 -5.44
C ALA A 22 -1.32 -2.13 -5.43
N ALA A 23 -0.77 -2.37 -4.24
CA ALA A 23 0.54 -2.98 -4.07
C ALA A 23 0.58 -4.39 -4.67
N SER A 24 -0.49 -5.18 -4.57
CA SER A 24 -0.55 -6.51 -5.21
C SER A 24 -0.55 -6.42 -6.75
N VAL A 25 -1.19 -5.40 -7.32
CA VAL A 25 -1.17 -5.16 -8.78
C VAL A 25 0.25 -4.81 -9.25
N ALA A 26 0.93 -3.91 -8.54
CA ALA A 26 2.31 -3.53 -8.83
C ALA A 26 3.29 -4.70 -8.64
N GLU A 27 3.12 -5.45 -7.55
CA GLU A 27 3.90 -6.64 -7.21
C GLU A 27 3.90 -7.71 -8.30
N ARG A 28 2.74 -7.90 -8.95
CA ARG A 28 2.55 -8.86 -10.03
C ARG A 28 2.98 -8.30 -11.40
N GLY A 29 3.41 -7.04 -11.47
CA GLY A 29 3.81 -6.37 -12.70
C GLY A 29 2.65 -6.19 -13.69
N LEU A 30 1.41 -6.10 -13.19
CA LEU A 30 0.23 -5.95 -14.07
C LEU A 30 0.08 -4.52 -14.61
N ALA A 31 0.60 -3.54 -13.90
CA ALA A 31 0.63 -2.14 -14.28
C ALA A 31 1.77 -1.42 -13.55
N ARG A 32 2.26 -0.31 -14.12
CA ARG A 32 3.25 0.54 -13.43
C ARG A 32 2.57 1.25 -12.25
N PRO A 33 3.29 1.55 -11.15
CA PRO A 33 2.71 2.27 -10.01
C PRO A 33 1.97 3.56 -10.37
N ALA A 34 2.54 4.35 -11.30
CA ALA A 34 1.92 5.59 -11.78
C ALA A 34 0.61 5.34 -12.55
N ASP A 35 0.53 4.26 -13.33
CA ASP A 35 -0.68 3.89 -14.08
C ASP A 35 -1.78 3.42 -13.12
N ILE A 36 -1.42 2.68 -12.07
CA ILE A 36 -2.35 2.26 -11.00
C ILE A 36 -2.95 3.49 -10.31
N ASP A 37 -2.10 4.44 -9.93
CA ASP A 37 -2.54 5.67 -9.27
C ASP A 37 -3.42 6.54 -10.18
N THR A 38 -3.07 6.64 -11.46
CA THR A 38 -3.86 7.35 -12.46
C THR A 38 -5.22 6.68 -12.68
N ALA A 39 -5.25 5.35 -12.81
CA ALA A 39 -6.50 4.61 -13.00
C ALA A 39 -7.48 4.78 -11.83
N VAL A 40 -6.97 4.79 -10.59
CA VAL A 40 -7.82 4.94 -9.40
C VAL A 40 -8.31 6.37 -9.22
N THR A 41 -7.47 7.37 -9.50
CA THR A 41 -7.89 8.78 -9.42
C THR A 41 -8.87 9.13 -10.54
N ALA A 42 -8.54 8.81 -11.78
CA ALA A 42 -9.37 9.16 -12.94
C ALA A 42 -10.61 8.27 -13.08
N GLY A 43 -10.49 6.96 -12.81
CA GLY A 43 -11.57 6.00 -13.01
C GLY A 43 -12.51 5.86 -11.82
N LEU A 44 -12.00 6.02 -10.58
CA LEU A 44 -12.77 5.81 -9.35
C LEU A 44 -13.00 7.09 -8.55
N GLY A 45 -12.44 8.23 -8.99
CA GLY A 45 -12.66 9.54 -8.38
C GLY A 45 -11.95 9.75 -7.04
N TYR A 46 -10.91 8.96 -6.75
CA TYR A 46 -10.16 9.11 -5.50
C TYR A 46 -9.33 10.40 -5.53
N PRO A 47 -9.17 11.10 -4.39
CA PRO A 47 -8.39 12.35 -4.35
C PRO A 47 -6.90 12.11 -4.61
N HIS A 48 -6.39 10.92 -4.27
CA HIS A 48 -5.02 10.50 -4.45
C HIS A 48 -4.98 9.05 -4.93
N GLY A 49 -3.97 8.72 -5.72
CA GLY A 49 -3.68 7.34 -6.09
C GLY A 49 -3.33 6.52 -4.84
N PRO A 50 -3.71 5.24 -4.77
CA PRO A 50 -3.52 4.41 -3.59
C PRO A 50 -2.05 4.29 -3.18
N LEU A 51 -1.10 4.15 -4.12
CA LEU A 51 0.31 4.01 -3.78
C LEU A 51 0.89 5.34 -3.31
N ALA A 52 0.60 6.44 -4.01
CA ALA A 52 0.97 7.79 -3.58
C ALA A 52 0.35 8.16 -2.22
N TRP A 53 -0.85 7.66 -1.91
CA TRP A 53 -1.47 7.88 -0.60
C TRP A 53 -0.74 7.08 0.49
N GLY A 54 -0.36 5.83 0.20
CA GLY A 54 0.49 5.04 1.08
C GLY A 54 1.86 5.70 1.33
N ASP A 55 2.46 6.35 0.33
CA ASP A 55 3.73 7.08 0.47
C ASP A 55 3.65 8.25 1.45
N ARG A 56 2.49 8.88 1.60
CA ARG A 56 2.29 9.92 2.63
C ARG A 56 2.31 9.38 4.05
N VAL A 57 2.00 8.09 4.22
CA VAL A 57 2.14 7.38 5.51
C VAL A 57 3.55 6.83 5.68
N GLY A 58 4.17 6.41 4.59
CA GLY A 58 5.48 5.76 4.56
C GLY A 58 5.36 4.24 4.59
N ALA A 59 6.22 3.56 3.82
CA ALA A 59 6.20 2.10 3.67
C ALA A 59 6.40 1.37 5.00
N ASP A 60 7.31 1.85 5.86
CA ASP A 60 7.58 1.27 7.19
C ASP A 60 6.35 1.30 8.09
N ARG A 61 5.70 2.46 8.18
CA ARG A 61 4.49 2.64 8.99
C ARG A 61 3.32 1.85 8.44
N LEU A 62 3.23 1.71 7.12
CA LEU A 62 2.21 0.89 6.50
C LEU A 62 2.43 -0.61 6.79
N LEU A 63 3.67 -1.08 6.75
CA LEU A 63 4.04 -2.45 7.11
C LEU A 63 3.71 -2.74 8.59
N GLU A 64 4.05 -1.82 9.50
CA GLU A 64 3.68 -1.90 10.92
C GLU A 64 2.16 -1.96 11.11
N LEU A 65 1.43 -1.06 10.44
CA LEU A 65 -0.04 -1.02 10.51
C LEU A 65 -0.69 -2.31 10.01
N GLN A 66 -0.25 -2.81 8.85
CA GLN A 66 -0.76 -4.04 8.25
C GLN A 66 -0.48 -5.25 9.13
N SER A 67 0.74 -5.35 9.67
CA SER A 67 1.12 -6.42 10.60
C SER A 67 0.28 -6.37 11.89
N ALA A 68 0.15 -5.20 12.51
CA ALA A 68 -0.67 -5.02 13.71
C ALA A 68 -2.16 -5.34 13.46
N LEU A 69 -2.69 -4.96 12.30
CA LEU A 69 -4.05 -5.29 11.90
C LEU A 69 -4.25 -6.80 11.69
N LEU A 70 -3.29 -7.46 11.03
CA LEU A 70 -3.31 -8.91 10.85
C LEU A 70 -3.26 -9.63 12.20
N ASP A 71 -2.32 -9.26 13.08
CA ASP A 71 -2.14 -9.89 14.39
C ASP A 71 -3.38 -9.74 15.28
N ALA A 72 -3.98 -8.55 15.29
CA ALA A 72 -5.13 -8.26 16.14
C ALA A 72 -6.45 -8.86 15.63
N THR A 73 -6.59 -9.09 14.32
CA THR A 73 -7.88 -9.51 13.73
C THR A 73 -7.86 -10.91 13.11
N GLY A 74 -6.68 -11.44 12.79
CA GLY A 74 -6.51 -12.65 11.99
C GLY A 74 -6.99 -12.50 10.54
N ASP A 75 -7.42 -11.32 10.10
CA ASP A 75 -7.99 -11.12 8.78
C ASP A 75 -6.88 -11.07 7.71
N PRO A 76 -6.83 -12.04 6.79
CA PRO A 76 -5.76 -12.15 5.80
C PRO A 76 -5.70 -10.97 4.83
N ARG A 77 -6.75 -10.14 4.73
CA ARG A 77 -6.75 -8.93 3.88
C ARG A 77 -5.73 -7.88 4.34
N HIS A 78 -5.31 -7.95 5.61
CA HIS A 78 -4.34 -7.05 6.20
C HIS A 78 -2.91 -7.60 6.11
N ARG A 79 -2.70 -8.79 5.55
CA ARG A 79 -1.36 -9.34 5.34
C ARG A 79 -0.53 -8.40 4.47
N PRO A 80 0.65 -7.96 4.94
CA PRO A 80 1.55 -7.16 4.12
C PRO A 80 1.96 -7.91 2.84
N THR A 81 1.97 -7.18 1.72
CA THR A 81 2.46 -7.69 0.43
C THR A 81 4.00 -7.67 0.42
N ARG A 82 4.65 -8.45 -0.48
CA ARG A 82 6.12 -8.34 -0.62
C ARG A 82 6.51 -6.96 -1.13
N TRP A 83 5.67 -6.33 -1.95
CA TRP A 83 5.90 -4.96 -2.41
C TRP A 83 6.10 -3.97 -1.27
N VAL A 84 5.17 -3.93 -0.31
CA VAL A 84 5.26 -3.04 0.86
C VAL A 84 6.45 -3.43 1.74
N ALA A 85 6.63 -4.73 2.00
CA ALA A 85 7.73 -5.21 2.86
C ALA A 85 9.12 -4.89 2.29
N ASP A 86 9.33 -5.09 0.99
CA ASP A 86 10.61 -4.83 0.34
C ASP A 86 10.91 -3.33 0.32
N ARG A 87 9.90 -2.49 0.09
CA ARG A 87 10.06 -1.03 0.07
C ARG A 87 10.34 -0.44 1.44
N ALA A 88 9.65 -0.93 2.46
CA ALA A 88 9.98 -0.62 3.85
C ALA A 88 11.45 -0.98 4.14
N ARG A 89 11.83 -2.23 3.86
CA ARG A 89 13.19 -2.72 4.09
C ARG A 89 14.27 -1.92 3.35
N LEU A 90 13.99 -1.47 2.12
CA LEU A 90 14.93 -0.76 1.26
C LEU A 90 14.86 0.76 1.38
N GLY A 91 13.92 1.31 2.15
CA GLY A 91 13.67 2.76 2.22
C GLY A 91 13.19 3.36 0.90
N LEU A 92 12.43 2.60 0.11
CA LEU A 92 11.90 3.01 -1.19
C LEU A 92 10.43 3.44 -1.10
N ALA A 93 10.00 4.29 -2.02
CA ALA A 93 8.59 4.67 -2.16
C ALA A 93 7.76 3.50 -2.72
N LEU A 94 6.48 3.44 -2.35
CA LEU A 94 5.45 2.57 -2.94
C LEU A 94 5.23 2.87 -4.42
N THR A 95 5.41 4.13 -4.81
CA THR A 95 5.36 4.59 -6.20
C THR A 95 6.65 4.33 -6.99
N ASP A 96 7.74 3.96 -6.33
CA ASP A 96 8.98 3.59 -7.02
C ASP A 96 8.74 2.29 -7.82
N PRO A 97 8.93 2.25 -9.15
CA PRO A 97 8.75 1.05 -9.94
C PRO A 97 9.84 -0.02 -9.72
N GLY A 98 10.95 0.35 -9.09
CA GLY A 98 12.17 -0.44 -8.97
C GLY A 98 12.94 -0.56 -10.29
N THR A 99 14.07 -1.28 -10.26
CA THR A 99 14.94 -1.53 -11.44
C THR A 99 14.48 -2.74 -12.27
N GLY A 100 13.17 -3.01 -12.33
CA GLY A 100 12.61 -4.11 -13.11
C GLY A 100 12.63 -3.85 -14.63
N PRO A 101 12.41 -4.88 -15.47
CA PRO A 101 12.42 -4.77 -16.94
C PRO A 101 11.45 -3.72 -17.50
N GLN A 102 10.47 -3.31 -16.70
CA GLN A 102 9.44 -2.31 -17.03
C GLN A 102 10.02 -0.89 -17.21
N THR A 103 11.19 -0.62 -16.60
CA THR A 103 11.92 0.66 -16.67
C THR A 103 12.75 0.79 -17.97
N ALA A 104 12.94 -0.31 -18.72
CA ALA A 104 13.73 -0.34 -19.95
C ALA A 104 12.95 0.01 -21.23
N TYR A 105 11.63 0.22 -21.13
CA TYR A 105 10.76 0.66 -22.24
C TYR A 105 10.26 2.09 -22.03
N GLY A 106 11.18 3.00 -21.70
CA GLY A 106 10.96 4.44 -21.61
C GLY A 106 11.77 5.16 -22.68
#